data_AF-A0A3P7RFA0-F1
#
_entry.id   AF-A0A3P7RFA0-F1
#
_cell.length_a   1.000
_cell.length_b   1.000
_cell.length_c   1.000
_cell.angle_alpha   90.00
_cell.angle_beta   90.00
_cell.angle_gamma   90.00
#
_symmetry.space_group_name_H-M   'P 1'
#
loop_
_entity.id
_entity.type
_entity.pdbx_description
1 polymer ?
#
loop_
_entity_poly.entity_id
_entity_poly.type
_entity_poly.pdbx_seq_one_letter_code
_entity_poly.pdbx_strand_id
1 'polypeptide(L)'
;MTDGEQRRVYLYVANAGDSRAVLCRARAAVDLSTDHKPEDAEEKARIVAAGGTVTADGRVNDGLNLSRALGDHTYKNPAQLAV
;
A
#
# COMPACT_ATOMS: atom_id res chain seq x y z
N MET A 1 44.09 18.12 -8.05
CA MET A 1 43.12 17.12 -8.56
C MET A 1 41.78 17.52 -7.98
N THR A 2 40.93 18.15 -8.78
CA THR A 2 39.67 18.75 -8.32
C THR A 2 38.65 17.67 -8.00
N ASP A 3 37.94 17.88 -6.90
CA ASP A 3 36.88 17.03 -6.36
C ASP A 3 36.00 16.40 -7.44
N GLY A 4 35.94 15.07 -7.43
CA GLY A 4 35.04 14.30 -8.25
C GLY A 4 33.60 14.62 -7.88
N GLU A 5 32.88 15.28 -8.77
CA GLU A 5 31.48 15.60 -8.64
C GLU A 5 30.67 14.29 -8.47
N GLN A 6 30.28 13.95 -7.24
CA GLN A 6 29.46 12.79 -6.97
C GLN A 6 28.07 13.01 -7.59
N ARG A 7 27.78 12.26 -8.65
CA ARG A 7 26.49 12.32 -9.33
C ARG A 7 25.39 11.83 -8.38
N ARG A 8 24.53 12.74 -7.94
CA ARG A 8 23.34 12.40 -7.13
C ARG A 8 22.35 11.63 -7.99
N VAL A 9 21.94 10.46 -7.51
CA VAL A 9 20.86 9.65 -8.11
C VAL A 9 19.70 9.62 -7.14
N TYR A 10 18.52 10.01 -7.60
CA TYR A 10 17.27 9.94 -6.83
C TYR A 10 16.45 8.74 -7.31
N LEU A 11 15.93 7.96 -6.36
CA LEU A 11 14.99 6.88 -6.61
C LEU A 11 13.69 7.21 -5.87
N TYR A 12 12.59 7.34 -6.61
CA TYR A 12 11.27 7.61 -6.06
C TYR A 12 10.45 6.33 -6.08
N VAL A 13 9.78 6.03 -4.96
CA VAL A 13 8.97 4.83 -4.80
C VAL A 13 7.60 5.22 -4.26
N ALA A 14 6.55 4.72 -4.90
CA ALA A 14 5.18 4.82 -4.45
C ALA A 14 4.53 3.44 -4.60
N ASN A 15 3.79 3.00 -3.58
CA ASN A 15 3.10 1.72 -3.58
C ASN A 15 1.61 1.91 -3.28
N ALA A 16 0.77 1.21 -4.04
CA ALA A 16 -0.69 1.24 -3.91
C ALA A 16 -1.24 -0.17 -4.11
N GLY A 17 -0.97 -1.03 -3.14
CA GLY A 17 -1.37 -2.44 -3.13
C GLY A 17 -0.45 -3.24 -2.23
N ASP A 18 -0.37 -4.53 -2.50
CA ASP A 18 0.42 -5.49 -1.73
C ASP A 18 1.60 -6.10 -2.50
N SER A 19 1.93 -5.51 -3.66
CA SER A 19 3.25 -5.67 -4.25
C SER A 19 4.30 -4.92 -3.43
N ARG A 20 5.58 -5.28 -3.63
CA ARG A 20 6.70 -4.70 -2.88
C ARG A 20 7.89 -4.33 -3.76
N ALA A 21 8.48 -3.17 -3.49
CA ALA A 21 9.78 -2.75 -3.99
C ALA A 21 10.87 -3.00 -2.94
N VAL A 22 11.96 -3.66 -3.35
CA VAL A 22 13.12 -3.97 -2.49
C VAL A 22 14.40 -3.58 -3.22
N LEU A 23 15.33 -2.93 -2.51
CA LEU A 23 16.65 -2.58 -3.02
C LEU A 23 17.73 -3.42 -2.35
N CYS A 24 18.58 -4.05 -3.17
CA CYS A 24 19.85 -4.59 -2.68
C CYS A 24 20.88 -3.46 -2.60
N ARG A 25 21.31 -3.10 -1.38
CA ARG A 25 22.39 -2.12 -1.15
C ARG A 25 23.32 -2.62 -0.06
N ALA A 26 24.63 -2.55 -0.32
CA ALA A 26 25.66 -3.04 0.59
C ALA A 26 25.43 -4.50 1.04
N ARG A 27 24.97 -5.36 0.12
CA ARG A 27 24.64 -6.78 0.35
C ARG A 27 23.49 -7.02 1.33
N ALA A 28 22.66 -6.01 1.60
CA ALA A 28 21.45 -6.12 2.39
C ALA A 28 20.22 -5.79 1.54
N ALA A 29 19.10 -6.47 1.81
CA ALA A 29 17.79 -6.12 1.29
C ALA A 29 17.22 -4.97 2.11
N VAL A 30 16.78 -3.92 1.43
CA VAL A 30 16.15 -2.74 2.02
C VAL A 30 14.76 -2.62 1.41
N ASP A 31 13.73 -2.76 2.24
CA ASP A 31 12.36 -2.48 1.83
C ASP A 31 12.23 -1.02 1.45
N LEU A 32 11.79 -0.74 0.22
CA LEU A 32 11.56 0.61 -0.29
C LEU A 32 10.09 1.02 -0.25
N SER A 33 9.20 0.07 0.01
CA SER A 33 7.76 0.30 0.11
C SER A 33 7.16 -0.52 1.24
N THR A 34 6.03 -0.04 1.76
CA THR A 34 5.17 -0.78 2.68
C THR A 34 4.01 -1.38 1.89
N ASP A 35 3.74 -2.67 2.10
CA ASP A 35 2.56 -3.34 1.54
C ASP A 35 1.32 -2.84 2.29
N HIS A 36 0.19 -2.77 1.60
CA HIS A 36 -1.07 -2.34 2.22
C HIS A 36 -2.05 -3.50 2.24
N LYS A 37 -2.32 -4.00 3.44
CA LYS A 37 -3.25 -5.10 3.71
C LYS A 37 -4.49 -4.58 4.45
N PRO A 38 -5.69 -5.12 4.20
CA PRO A 38 -6.90 -4.68 4.92
C PRO A 38 -6.80 -4.74 6.44
N GLU A 39 -6.04 -5.69 6.98
CA GLU A 39 -5.81 -5.89 8.41
C GLU A 39 -4.83 -4.91 9.06
N ASP A 40 -4.06 -4.15 8.26
CA ASP A 40 -3.17 -3.12 8.78
C ASP A 40 -3.97 -2.04 9.52
N ALA A 41 -3.49 -1.59 10.68
CA ALA A 41 -4.27 -0.72 11.56
C ALA A 41 -4.79 0.56 10.86
N GLU A 42 -3.96 1.20 10.05
CA GLU A 42 -4.33 2.41 9.30
C GLU A 42 -5.33 2.11 8.17
N GLU A 43 -5.14 1.01 7.45
CA GLU A 43 -6.03 0.61 6.37
C GLU A 43 -7.39 0.19 6.89
N LYS A 44 -7.41 -0.64 7.95
CA LYS A 44 -8.63 -1.04 8.65
C LYS A 44 -9.40 0.16 9.17
N ALA A 45 -8.71 1.13 9.79
CA ALA A 45 -9.35 2.35 10.27
C ALA A 45 -9.99 3.15 9.13
N ARG A 46 -9.32 3.28 7.99
CA ARG A 46 -9.87 3.95 6.80
C ARG A 46 -11.09 3.21 6.23
N ILE A 47 -11.02 1.88 6.15
CA ILE A 47 -12.12 1.03 5.66
C ILE A 47 -13.36 1.19 6.55
N VAL A 48 -13.19 1.09 7.87
CA VAL A 48 -14.28 1.25 8.85
C VAL A 48 -14.86 2.66 8.83
N ALA A 49 -14.01 3.68 8.73
CA ALA A 49 -14.47 5.07 8.60
C ALA A 49 -15.28 5.33 7.31
N ALA A 50 -15.02 4.56 6.25
CA ALA A 50 -15.78 4.59 5.01
C ALA A 50 -17.06 3.75 5.04
N GLY A 51 -17.39 3.11 6.17
CA GLY A 51 -18.57 2.26 6.35
C GLY A 51 -18.37 0.78 5.99
N GLY A 52 -17.16 0.38 5.61
CA GLY A 52 -16.83 -1.02 5.30
C GLY A 52 -16.41 -1.84 6.52
N THR A 53 -16.20 -3.13 6.29
CA THR A 53 -15.71 -4.09 7.29
C THR A 53 -14.49 -4.84 6.77
N VAL A 54 -13.69 -5.39 7.70
CA VAL A 54 -12.58 -6.29 7.37
C VAL A 54 -12.83 -7.62 8.06
N THR A 55 -12.93 -8.69 7.29
CA THR A 55 -13.15 -10.06 7.78
C THR A 55 -11.92 -10.59 8.52
N ALA A 56 -12.09 -11.69 9.26
CA ALA A 56 -10.98 -12.33 9.98
C ALA A 56 -9.88 -12.88 9.06
N ASP A 57 -10.22 -13.20 7.80
CA ASP A 57 -9.28 -13.63 6.75
C ASP A 57 -8.76 -12.46 5.88
N GLY A 58 -8.98 -11.21 6.28
CA GLY A 58 -8.36 -10.04 5.64
C GLY A 58 -9.05 -9.54 4.38
N ARG A 59 -10.38 -9.64 4.29
CA ARG A 59 -11.17 -9.16 3.14
C ARG A 59 -12.01 -7.94 3.50
N VAL A 60 -11.99 -6.95 2.60
CA VAL A 60 -12.89 -5.79 2.63
C VAL A 60 -14.27 -6.25 2.19
N ASN A 61 -15.27 -6.08 3.04
CA ASN A 61 -16.67 -6.44 2.78
C ASN A 61 -16.83 -7.87 2.21
N ASP A 62 -16.09 -8.83 2.75
CA ASP A 62 -16.11 -10.26 2.34
C ASP A 62 -15.71 -10.52 0.88
N GLY A 63 -15.15 -9.52 0.18
CA GLY A 63 -14.79 -9.63 -1.23
C GLY A 63 -13.29 -9.46 -1.47
N LEU A 64 -12.85 -8.21 -1.52
CA LEU A 64 -11.51 -7.84 -1.96
C LEU A 64 -10.48 -8.02 -0.83
N ASN A 65 -9.37 -8.70 -1.11
CA ASN A 65 -8.26 -8.90 -0.15
C ASN A 65 -7.17 -7.82 -0.26
N LEU A 66 -7.48 -6.66 -0.84
CA LEU A 66 -6.61 -5.51 -1.02
C LEU A 66 -7.23 -4.29 -0.36
N SER A 67 -6.42 -3.45 0.28
CA SER A 67 -6.88 -2.17 0.82
C SER A 67 -6.66 -1.01 -0.16
N ARG A 68 -5.60 -1.08 -0.98
CA ARG A 68 -5.25 -0.05 -1.97
C ARG A 68 -5.13 -0.66 -3.35
N ALA A 69 -5.78 -0.03 -4.32
CA ALA A 69 -5.70 -0.40 -5.74
C ALA A 69 -6.18 0.75 -6.62
N LEU A 70 -5.69 0.80 -7.85
CA LEU A 70 -6.35 1.52 -8.94
C LEU A 70 -7.52 0.66 -9.45
N GLY A 71 -8.59 1.28 -9.95
CA GLY A 71 -9.81 0.54 -10.31
C GLY A 71 -10.73 0.32 -9.10
N ASP A 72 -11.33 -0.86 -8.95
CA ASP A 72 -12.21 -1.25 -7.84
C ASP A 72 -13.27 -0.20 -7.46
N HIS A 73 -13.92 0.39 -8.46
CA HIS A 73 -14.82 1.53 -8.28
C HIS A 73 -16.00 1.23 -7.35
N THR A 74 -16.46 -0.02 -7.28
CA THR A 74 -17.49 -0.46 -6.32
C THR A 74 -17.07 -0.24 -4.86
N TYR A 75 -15.77 -0.28 -4.57
CA TYR A 75 -15.22 -0.03 -3.24
C TYR A 75 -14.87 1.45 -2.99
N LYS A 76 -15.25 2.34 -3.92
CA LYS A 76 -14.92 3.78 -3.89
C LYS A 76 -16.17 4.66 -3.91
N ASN A 77 -17.33 4.06 -3.71
CA ASN A 77 -18.59 4.76 -3.55
C ASN A 77 -19.14 4.53 -2.13
N PRO A 78 -19.10 5.53 -1.23
CA PRO A 78 -19.58 5.38 0.13
C PRO A 78 -21.04 4.88 0.23
N ALA A 79 -21.89 5.25 -0.73
CA ALA A 79 -23.29 4.80 -0.75
C ALA A 79 -23.45 3.28 -1.00
N GLN A 80 -22.42 2.62 -1.52
CA GLN A 80 -22.40 1.18 -1.80
C GLN A 80 -21.63 0.38 -0.74
N LEU A 81 -20.97 1.07 0.21
CA LEU A 81 -20.15 0.44 1.25
C LEU A 81 -20.89 0.28 2.58
N ALA A 82 -21.91 1.10 2.84
CA ALA A 82 -22.74 1.00 4.02
C ALA A 82 -23.61 -0.28 3.94
N VAL A 83 -23.25 -1.28 4.73
CA VAL A 83 -24.08 -2.46 5.02
C VAL A 83 -24.91 -2.19 6.27
#